data_AF-A0A353QE17-F1
#
_entry.id   AF-A0A353QE17-F1
#
_cell.length_a   1.000
_cell.length_b   1.000
_cell.length_c   1.000
_cell.angle_alpha   90.00
_cell.angle_beta   90.00
_cell.angle_gamma   90.00
#
_symmetry.space_group_name_H-M   'P 1'
#
loop_
_entity.id
_entity.type
_entity.pdbx_description
1 polymer ?
#
loop_
_entity_poly.entity_id
_entity_poly.type
_entity_poly.pdbx_seq_one_letter_code
_entity_poly.pdbx_strand_id
1 'polypeptide(L)' 'PEPGEQIPRGGKIDIIISEGQRVLAVEVPYLDGLLLEQAVEQLEALGLIVGRVVYLNNPRYAAGVIYEQHPVAGETV' A
#
# COMPACT_ATOMS: atom_id res chain seq x y z
N PRO A 1 14.47 -15.77 -28.92
CA PRO A 1 15.80 -15.55 -29.54
C PRO A 1 16.49 -14.39 -28.85
N GLU A 2 17.81 -14.46 -28.71
CA GLU A 2 18.58 -13.38 -28.10
C GLU A 2 18.75 -12.19 -29.07
N PRO A 3 19.00 -10.97 -28.58
CA PRO A 3 19.22 -9.82 -29.45
C PRO A 3 20.37 -10.09 -30.45
N GLY A 4 20.05 -10.08 -31.74
CA GLY A 4 21.02 -10.30 -32.83
C GLY A 4 21.05 -11.71 -33.42
N GLU A 5 20.22 -12.64 -32.93
CA GLU A 5 20.13 -14.00 -33.45
C GLU A 5 19.41 -14.04 -34.81
N GLN A 6 20.02 -14.68 -35.82
CA GLN A 6 19.42 -14.86 -37.14
C GLN A 6 18.43 -16.02 -37.11
N ILE A 7 17.14 -15.71 -37.28
CA ILE A 7 16.06 -16.69 -37.34
C ILE A 7 15.54 -16.86 -38.77
N PRO A 8 15.12 -18.08 -39.18
CA PRO A 8 14.52 -18.32 -40.49
C PRO A 8 13.27 -17.48 -40.71
N ARG A 9 12.95 -17.18 -41.98
CA ARG A 9 11.65 -16.56 -42.32
C ARG A 9 10.51 -17.46 -41.81
N GLY A 10 9.64 -16.90 -40.97
CA GLY A 10 8.58 -17.63 -40.28
C GLY A 10 8.93 -18.09 -38.86
N GLY A 11 10.13 -17.78 -38.37
CA GLY A 11 10.53 -18.01 -36.98
C GLY A 11 9.69 -17.20 -36.00
N LYS A 12 9.37 -17.80 -34.86
CA LYS A 12 8.64 -17.14 -33.76
C LYS A 12 9.64 -16.43 -32.84
N ILE A 13 9.25 -15.25 -32.36
CA ILE A 13 10.00 -14.47 -31.38
C ILE A 13 9.14 -14.40 -30.12
N ASP A 14 9.65 -14.93 -29.02
CA ASP A 14 9.05 -14.72 -27.71
C ASP A 14 9.55 -13.39 -27.14
N ILE A 15 8.62 -12.51 -26.80
CA ILE A 15 8.90 -11.19 -26.22
C ILE A 15 8.40 -11.21 -24.77
N ILE A 16 9.29 -10.89 -23.84
CA ILE A 16 8.92 -10.66 -22.45
C ILE A 16 8.68 -9.17 -22.27
N ILE A 17 7.43 -8.80 -22.04
CA ILE A 17 7.05 -7.42 -21.71
C ILE A 17 6.91 -7.35 -20.19
N SER A 18 7.60 -6.40 -19.57
CA SER A 18 7.39 -6.11 -18.14
C SER A 18 5.98 -5.54 -17.95
N GLU A 19 5.16 -6.16 -17.10
CA GLU A 19 3.81 -5.68 -16.76
C GLU A 19 3.82 -4.41 -15.88
N GLY A 20 5.00 -3.83 -15.64
CA GLY A 20 5.19 -2.72 -14.72
C GLY A 20 5.25 -3.17 -13.26
N GLN A 21 5.31 -2.19 -12.35
CA GLN A 21 5.30 -2.48 -10.92
C GLN A 21 3.93 -3.06 -10.57
N ARG A 22 3.90 -4.27 -10.01
CA ARG A 22 2.67 -4.87 -9.47
C ARG A 22 2.21 -3.93 -8.36
N VAL A 23 1.24 -3.07 -8.65
CA VAL A 23 0.64 -2.21 -7.64
C VAL A 23 -0.20 -3.16 -6.79
N LEU A 24 0.36 -3.62 -5.69
CA LEU A 24 -0.41 -4.26 -4.64
C LEU A 24 -1.25 -3.14 -4.05
N ALA A 25 -2.38 -2.86 -4.68
CA ALA A 25 -3.34 -1.90 -4.16
C ALA A 25 -3.84 -2.47 -2.83
N VAL A 26 -3.41 -1.86 -1.73
CA VAL A 26 -3.84 -2.25 -0.39
C VAL A 26 -4.92 -1.27 0.05
N GLU A 27 -6.03 -1.80 0.54
CA GLU A 27 -7.10 -0.98 1.09
C GLU A 27 -6.70 -0.44 2.46
N VAL A 28 -6.80 0.87 2.66
CA VAL A 28 -6.47 1.51 3.94
C VAL A 28 -7.53 1.12 4.98
N PRO A 29 -7.12 0.54 6.12
CA PRO A 29 -8.05 0.13 7.17
C PRO A 29 -8.68 1.33 7.89
N TYR A 30 -9.76 1.05 8.62
CA TYR A 30 -10.39 2.01 9.53
C TYR A 30 -9.67 2.00 10.88
N LEU A 31 -9.04 3.13 11.24
CA LEU A 31 -8.25 3.29 12.46
C LEU A 31 -8.90 4.21 13.49
N ASP A 32 -10.01 4.89 13.17
CA ASP A 32 -10.65 5.82 14.11
C ASP A 32 -11.15 5.07 15.36
N GLY A 33 -10.88 5.65 16.53
CA GLY A 33 -11.25 5.08 17.82
C GLY A 33 -10.29 3.99 18.32
N LEU A 34 -9.34 3.54 17.51
CA LEU A 34 -8.28 2.62 17.95
C LEU A 34 -7.19 3.37 18.72
N LEU A 35 -6.53 2.66 19.63
CA LEU A 35 -5.26 3.12 20.19
C LEU A 35 -4.18 3.08 19.11
N LEU A 36 -3.21 4.00 19.21
CA LEU A 36 -2.11 4.08 18.26
C LEU A 36 -1.39 2.72 18.07
N GLU A 37 -1.17 1.98 19.15
CA GLU A 37 -0.53 0.66 19.11
C GLU A 37 -1.33 -0.35 18.27
N GLN A 38 -2.65 -0.41 18.47
CA GLN A 38 -3.54 -1.31 17.72
C GLN A 38 -3.58 -0.94 16.24
N ALA A 39 -3.58 0.36 15.94
CA ALA A 39 -3.54 0.84 14.57
C ALA A 39 -2.24 0.50 13.85
N VAL A 40 -1.10 0.56 14.56
CA VAL A 40 0.20 0.14 14.02
C VAL A 40 0.18 -1.35 13.67
N GLU A 41 -0.27 -2.20 14.58
CA GLU A 41 -0.36 -3.66 14.34
C GLU A 41 -1.23 -3.99 13.13
N GLN A 42 -2.36 -3.28 12.96
CA GLN A 42 -3.27 -3.50 11.84
C GLN A 42 -2.68 -3.05 10.50
N LEU A 43 -1.94 -1.94 10.48
CA LEU A 43 -1.23 -1.47 9.30
C LEU A 43 -0.10 -2.43 8.90
N GLU A 44 0.69 -2.88 9.87
CA GLU A 44 1.79 -3.84 9.64
C GLU A 44 1.27 -5.18 9.09
N ALA A 45 0.12 -5.65 9.58
CA ALA A 45 -0.53 -6.85 9.06
C ALA A 45 -0.92 -6.77 7.57
N LEU A 46 -1.14 -5.55 7.07
CA LEU A 46 -1.44 -5.25 5.67
C LEU A 46 -0.20 -4.90 4.84
N GLY A 47 0.99 -4.94 5.44
CA GLY A 47 2.24 -4.49 4.82
C GLY A 47 2.32 -2.97 4.64
N LEU A 48 1.46 -2.22 5.33
CA LEU A 48 1.47 -0.76 5.36
C LEU A 48 2.38 -0.28 6.49
N ILE A 49 3.06 0.85 6.26
CA ILE A 49 3.97 1.45 7.24
C ILE A 49 3.31 2.71 7.78
N VAL A 50 3.39 2.89 9.10
CA VAL A 50 2.91 4.12 9.75
C VAL A 50 3.74 5.30 9.25
N GLY A 51 3.05 6.30 8.70
CA GLY A 51 3.65 7.55 8.25
C GLY A 51 3.84 8.56 9.38
N ARG A 52 3.37 9.79 9.16
CA ARG A 52 3.44 10.86 10.16
C ARG A 52 2.32 10.71 11.20
N VAL A 53 2.70 10.68 12.48
CA VAL A 53 1.76 10.74 13.62
C VAL A 53 1.75 12.15 14.19
N VAL A 54 0.56 12.71 14.41
CA VAL A 54 0.36 14.05 15.00
C VAL A 54 -0.53 13.93 16.22
N TYR A 55 -0.05 14.40 17.37
CA TYR A 55 -0.82 14.42 18.61
C TYR A 55 -1.52 15.76 18.77
N LEU A 56 -2.86 15.73 18.85
CA LEU A 56 -3.69 16.92 19.04
C LEU A 56 -4.57 16.71 20.27
N ASN A 57 -4.73 17.77 21.06
CA ASN A 57 -5.62 17.74 22.22
C ASN A 57 -7.05 17.94 21.75
N ASN A 58 -7.92 16.97 22.00
CA ASN A 58 -9.32 17.04 21.64
C ASN A 58 -10.19 16.61 22.83
N PRO A 59 -11.06 17.49 23.36
CA PRO A 59 -11.89 17.17 24.52
C PRO A 59 -12.98 16.12 24.22
N ARG A 60 -13.21 15.77 22.95
CA ARG A 60 -14.20 14.76 22.54
C ARG A 60 -13.64 13.34 22.48
N TYR A 61 -12.32 13.17 22.45
CA TYR A 61 -11.67 11.89 22.27
C TYR A 61 -10.78 11.56 23.47
N ALA A 62 -10.68 10.27 23.81
CA ALA A 62 -9.79 9.82 24.87
C ALA A 62 -8.32 10.04 24.48
N ALA A 63 -7.45 10.22 25.46
CA ALA A 63 -6.02 10.34 25.18
C ALA A 63 -5.49 9.06 24.53
N GLY A 64 -4.69 9.20 23.48
CA GLY A 64 -4.04 8.08 22.80
C GLY A 64 -4.89 7.35 21.74
N VAL A 65 -6.14 7.79 21.51
CA VAL A 65 -6.96 7.27 20.42
C VAL A 65 -6.75 8.08 19.14
N ILE A 66 -6.80 7.39 18.01
CA ILE A 66 -6.85 8.02 16.70
C ILE A 66 -8.24 8.59 16.50
N TYR A 67 -8.33 9.86 16.13
CA TYR A 67 -9.60 10.50 15.80
C TYR A 67 -9.66 10.97 14.34
N GLU A 68 -8.52 10.93 13.65
CA GLU A 68 -8.39 11.33 12.26
C GLU A 68 -7.22 10.55 11.62
N GLN A 69 -7.44 10.08 10.39
CA GLN A 69 -6.43 9.40 9.58
C GLN A 69 -6.40 9.98 8.16
N HIS A 70 -5.21 9.95 7.55
CA HIS A 70 -5.02 10.24 6.13
C HIS A 70 -3.96 9.28 5.58
N PRO A 71 -4.23 8.54 4.49
CA PRO A 71 -5.46 8.52 3.67
C PRO A 71 -6.70 8.00 4.42
N VAL A 72 -7.89 8.27 3.87
CA VAL A 72 -9.15 7.85 4.51
C VAL A 72 -9.36 6.35 4.37
N ALA A 73 -10.13 5.77 5.28
CA ALA A 73 -10.42 4.34 5.24
C ALA A 73 -11.17 3.96 3.94
N GLY A 74 -10.83 2.80 3.38
CA GLY A 74 -11.37 2.32 2.11
C GLY A 74 -10.70 2.93 0.86
N GLU A 75 -9.76 3.85 1.03
CA GLU A 75 -8.91 4.31 -0.08
C GLU A 75 -7.89 3.22 -0.42
N THR A 76 -7.60 3.04 -1.71
CA THR A 76 -6.56 2.10 -2.18
C THR A 76 -5.25 2.82 -2.38
N VAL A 77 -4.20 2.34 -1.72
CA VAL A 77 -2.82 2.87 -1.82
C VAL A 77 -1.85 1.87 -2.44
#